data_AF-A0A1Z3HR92-F1
#
_entry.id   AF-A0A1Z3HR92-F1
#
_cell.length_a   1.000
_cell.length_b   1.000
_cell.length_c   1.000
_cell.angle_alpha   90.00
_cell.angle_beta   90.00
_cell.angle_gamma   90.00
#
_symmetry.space_group_name_H-M   'P 1'
#
loop_
_entity.id
_entity.type
_entity.pdbx_description
1 polymer ?
#
loop_
_entity_poly.entity_id
_entity_poly.type
_entity_poly.pdbx_seq_one_letter_code
_entity_poly.pdbx_strand_id
1 'polypeptide(L)'
;MNEAETHTELIDPARRAAGWDVVEGSRVRREVIAPGRLGGGGRRAKPEFADYVLVYRGHKLAVIEAKRHAKASARPKNTPQS
;
A
#
# COMPACT_ATOMS: atom_id res chain seq x y z
N MET A 1 2.36 16.10 -4.91
CA MET A 1 1.68 14.81 -5.09
C MET A 1 1.17 14.34 -3.74
N ASN A 2 -0.14 14.34 -3.56
CA ASN A 2 -0.81 13.77 -2.39
C ASN A 2 -0.92 12.24 -2.52
N GLU A 3 -1.49 11.58 -1.51
CA GLU A 3 -1.59 10.12 -1.48
C GLU A 3 -2.54 9.56 -2.56
N ALA A 4 -3.67 10.23 -2.80
CA ALA A 4 -4.63 9.83 -3.84
C ALA A 4 -4.05 9.97 -5.26
N GLU A 5 -3.29 11.03 -5.51
CA GLU A 5 -2.53 11.22 -6.76
C GLU A 5 -1.45 10.15 -6.91
N THR A 6 -0.72 9.81 -5.82
CA THR A 6 0.28 8.72 -5.86
C THR A 6 -0.37 7.38 -6.22
N HIS A 7 -1.54 7.09 -5.66
CA HIS A 7 -2.30 5.88 -5.94
C HIS A 7 -2.65 5.76 -7.43
N THR A 8 -3.25 6.79 -8.02
CA THR A 8 -3.73 6.74 -9.41
C THR A 8 -2.64 7.00 -10.45
N GLU A 9 -1.72 7.92 -10.20
CA GLU A 9 -0.73 8.31 -11.20
C GLU A 9 0.52 7.42 -11.22
N LEU A 10 0.82 6.74 -10.10
CA LEU A 10 2.05 5.94 -9.98
C LEU A 10 1.76 4.46 -9.72
N ILE A 11 0.92 4.14 -8.72
CA ILE A 11 0.75 2.76 -8.27
C ILE A 11 -0.12 1.96 -9.25
N ASP A 12 -1.26 2.51 -9.68
CA ASP A 12 -2.13 1.88 -10.68
C ASP A 12 -1.41 1.50 -11.99
N PRO A 13 -0.65 2.39 -12.65
CA PRO A 13 0.08 2.00 -13.85
C PRO A 13 1.20 0.99 -13.56
N ALA A 14 1.93 1.13 -12.46
CA ALA A 14 3.02 0.22 -12.11
C ALA A 14 2.54 -1.21 -11.82
N ARG A 15 1.46 -1.38 -11.04
CA ARG A 15 0.92 -2.72 -10.73
C ARG A 15 0.40 -3.43 -11.97
N ARG A 16 -0.26 -2.69 -12.86
CA ARG A 16 -0.77 -3.22 -14.13
C ARG A 16 0.36 -3.59 -15.08
N ALA A 17 1.40 -2.75 -15.19
CA ALA A 17 2.59 -3.04 -15.99
C ALA A 17 3.35 -4.28 -15.47
N ALA A 18 3.32 -4.52 -14.15
CA ALA A 18 3.84 -5.74 -13.53
C ALA A 18 2.96 -6.99 -13.73
N GLY A 19 1.82 -6.87 -14.43
CA GLY A 19 0.94 -7.99 -14.79
C GLY A 19 -0.21 -8.25 -13.81
N TRP A 20 -0.37 -7.45 -12.75
CA TRP A 20 -1.53 -7.59 -11.86
C TRP A 20 -2.81 -7.10 -12.54
N ASP A 21 -3.90 -7.87 -12.39
CA ASP A 21 -5.17 -7.72 -13.13
C ASP A 21 -5.05 -7.96 -14.66
N VAL A 22 -3.90 -8.43 -15.14
CA VAL A 22 -3.66 -8.73 -16.57
C VAL A 22 -3.35 -10.20 -16.78
N VAL A 23 -2.46 -10.77 -15.97
CA VAL A 23 -2.08 -12.18 -16.04
C VAL A 23 -3.23 -13.04 -15.51
N GLU A 24 -3.52 -14.15 -16.18
CA GLU A 24 -4.55 -15.09 -15.76
C GLU A 24 -4.32 -15.55 -14.31
N GLY A 25 -5.38 -15.54 -13.51
CA GLY A 25 -5.33 -15.88 -12.10
C GLY A 25 -4.77 -14.78 -11.19
N SER A 26 -4.26 -13.68 -11.73
CA SER A 26 -3.93 -12.47 -10.96
C SER A 26 -5.18 -11.64 -10.69
N ARG A 27 -5.29 -11.08 -9.49
CA ARG A 27 -6.38 -10.20 -9.06
C ARG A 27 -5.86 -9.17 -8.06
N VAL A 28 -6.43 -7.98 -8.08
CA VAL A 28 -6.22 -6.99 -7.03
C VAL A 28 -7.52 -6.70 -6.29
N ARG A 29 -7.42 -6.59 -4.95
CA ARG A 29 -8.56 -6.35 -4.07
C ARG A 29 -8.26 -5.26 -3.04
N ARG A 30 -9.31 -4.63 -2.51
CA ARG A 30 -9.25 -3.87 -1.26
C ARG A 30 -9.89 -4.72 -0.17
N GLU A 31 -9.11 -5.09 0.85
CA GLU A 31 -9.59 -5.94 1.93
C GLU A 31 -9.09 -5.48 3.30
N VAL A 32 -9.82 -5.87 4.35
CA VAL A 32 -9.38 -5.75 5.73
C VAL A 32 -8.16 -6.65 5.92
N ILE A 33 -7.02 -6.08 6.30
CA ILE A 33 -5.83 -6.84 6.68
C ILE A 33 -5.93 -7.22 8.16
N ALA A 34 -6.45 -6.31 8.99
CA ALA A 34 -6.63 -6.53 10.42
C ALA A 34 -8.04 -6.11 10.86
N PRO A 35 -8.85 -7.01 11.45
CA PRO A 35 -10.20 -6.71 11.89
C PRO A 35 -10.27 -5.82 13.16
N GLY A 36 -9.15 -5.19 13.54
CA GLY A 36 -9.01 -4.43 14.78
C GLY A 36 -8.82 -5.32 16.01
N ARG A 37 -8.11 -4.78 17.02
CA ARG A 37 -7.85 -5.45 18.30
C ARG A 37 -9.17 -5.75 19.03
N LEU A 38 -9.34 -6.98 19.50
CA LEU A 38 -10.44 -7.36 20.40
C LEU A 38 -10.27 -6.66 21.75
N GLY A 39 -11.32 -5.94 22.19
CA GLY A 39 -11.41 -5.30 23.49
C GLY A 39 -12.48 -5.94 24.38
N GLY A 40 -12.67 -5.37 25.59
CA GLY A 40 -13.71 -5.81 26.52
C GLY A 40 -15.13 -5.57 26.01
N GLY A 41 -16.07 -6.42 26.43
CA GLY A 41 -17.50 -6.29 26.08
C GLY A 41 -17.83 -6.56 24.61
N GLY A 42 -17.03 -7.37 23.92
CA GLY A 42 -17.28 -7.76 22.52
C GLY A 42 -16.97 -6.68 21.47
N ARG A 43 -16.36 -5.56 21.87
CA ARG A 43 -16.03 -4.44 20.97
C ARG A 43 -14.66 -4.66 20.32
N ARG A 44 -14.52 -4.23 19.06
CA ARG A 44 -13.25 -4.19 18.32
C ARG A 44 -12.80 -2.76 18.09
N ALA A 45 -11.49 -2.55 18.07
CA ALA A 45 -10.90 -1.30 17.56
C ALA A 45 -11.18 -1.15 16.06
N LYS A 46 -10.88 0.03 15.51
CA LYS A 46 -11.06 0.30 14.08
C LYS A 46 -10.26 -0.72 13.24
N PRO A 47 -10.89 -1.37 12.23
CA PRO A 47 -10.18 -2.26 11.34
C PRO A 47 -9.24 -1.49 10.39
N GLU A 48 -8.16 -2.15 10.00
CA GLU A 48 -7.18 -1.65 9.05
C GLU A 48 -7.39 -2.31 7.68
N PHE A 49 -7.37 -1.48 6.65
CA PHE A 49 -7.57 -1.87 5.26
C PHE A 49 -6.28 -1.64 4.47
N ALA A 50 -6.04 -2.50 3.48
CA ALA A 50 -5.01 -2.26 2.47
C ALA A 50 -5.55 -1.36 1.35
N ASP A 51 -4.69 -0.52 0.78
CA ASP A 51 -4.97 0.09 -0.52
C ASP A 51 -5.10 -0.96 -1.63
N TYR A 52 -4.20 -1.97 -1.63
CA TYR A 52 -4.30 -3.12 -2.51
C TYR A 52 -3.81 -4.41 -1.85
N VAL A 53 -4.49 -5.51 -2.15
CA VAL A 53 -4.11 -6.88 -1.86
C VAL A 53 -3.92 -7.60 -3.19
N LEU A 54 -2.72 -8.12 -3.41
CA LEU A 54 -2.35 -8.85 -4.61
C LEU A 54 -2.65 -10.34 -4.40
N VAL A 55 -3.52 -10.88 -5.23
CA VAL A 55 -3.98 -12.28 -5.15
C VAL A 55 -3.60 -13.00 -6.44
N TYR A 56 -2.95 -14.16 -6.31
CA TYR A 56 -2.65 -15.03 -7.44
C TYR A 56 -3.20 -16.43 -7.20
N ARG A 57 -4.02 -16.93 -8.13
CA ARG A 57 -4.67 -18.26 -8.07
C ARG A 57 -5.38 -18.53 -6.73
N GLY A 58 -6.03 -17.50 -6.19
CA GLY A 58 -6.76 -17.58 -4.91
C GLY A 58 -5.91 -17.36 -3.66
N HIS A 59 -4.60 -17.19 -3.79
CA HIS A 59 -3.70 -16.96 -2.65
C HIS A 59 -3.27 -15.48 -2.57
N LYS A 60 -3.37 -14.90 -1.37
CA LYS A 60 -2.83 -13.56 -1.09
C LYS A 60 -1.30 -13.63 -1.07
N LEU A 61 -0.64 -12.86 -1.92
CA LEU A 61 0.82 -12.85 -2.03
C LEU A 61 1.46 -11.61 -1.40
N ALA A 62 0.83 -10.45 -1.52
CA ALA A 62 1.37 -9.20 -1.02
C ALA A 62 0.27 -8.14 -0.79
N VAL A 63 0.65 -7.08 -0.08
CA VAL A 63 -0.15 -5.86 0.07
C VAL A 63 0.65 -4.66 -0.41
N ILE A 64 -0.03 -3.67 -1.01
CA ILE A 64 0.55 -2.38 -1.38
C ILE A 64 -0.19 -1.30 -0.60
N GLU A 65 0.57 -0.39 -0.01
CA GLU A 65 0.09 0.79 0.70
C GLU A 65 0.61 2.05 0.01
N ALA A 66 -0.31 2.92 -0.39
CA ALA A 66 0.02 4.22 -0.91
C ALA A 66 0.58 5.10 0.21
N LYS A 67 1.60 5.89 -0.14
CA LYS A 67 2.13 6.94 0.73
C LYS A 67 2.42 8.14 -0.14
N ARG A 68 2.22 9.33 0.41
CA ARG A 68 2.60 10.59 -0.25
C ARG A 68 4.01 10.49 -0.83
N HIS A 69 4.15 10.85 -2.11
CA HIS A 69 5.46 10.91 -2.73
C HIS A 69 6.25 12.10 -2.16
N ALA A 70 7.06 11.85 -1.13
CA ALA A 70 8.14 12.75 -0.76
C ALA A 70 9.34 12.44 -1.66
N LYS A 71 9.96 13.45 -2.28
CA LYS A 71 11.37 13.29 -2.70
C LYS A 71 12.14 12.96 -1.43
N ALA A 72 12.96 11.91 -1.44
CA ALA A 72 13.92 11.68 -0.36
C ALA A 72 14.68 12.99 -0.17
N SER A 73 14.41 13.69 0.94
CA SER A 73 15.14 14.90 1.27
C SER A 73 16.57 14.46 1.47
N ALA A 74 17.45 14.84 0.54
CA ALA A 74 18.87 14.68 0.71
C ALA A 74 19.21 15.38 2.03
N ARG A 75 19.53 14.59 3.06
CA ARG A 75 20.08 15.10 4.31
C ARG A 75 21.33 15.90 3.94
N PRO A 76 21.38 17.23 4.13
CA PRO A 76 22.61 17.96 3.83
C PRO A 76 23.70 17.40 4.72
N LYS A 77 24.80 16.95 4.10
CA LYS A 77 26.02 16.63 4.84
C LYS A 77 26.54 17.97 5.37
N ASN A 78 26.36 18.23 6.67
CA ASN A 78 27.06 19.34 7.33
C ASN A 78 28.56 19.06 7.23
N THR A 79 29.24 19.78 6.33
CA THR A 79 30.69 19.91 6.36
C THR A 79 31.02 20.99 7.38
N PRO A 80 31.81 20.74 8.43
CA PRO A 80 32.27 21.79 9.32
C PRO A 80 33.19 22.73 8.53
N GLN A 81 32.84 24.02 8.47
CA GLN A 81 33.77 25.05 8.03
C GLN A 81 34.79 25.28 9.14
N SER A 82 36.06 25.17 8.77
CA SER A 82 37.25 25.60 9.53
C SER A 82 37.32 27.11 9.66
#